data_AF-A0A0S9DNY3-F1
#
_entry.id   AF-A0A0S9DNY3-F1
#
_cell.length_a   1.000
_cell.length_b   1.000
_cell.length_c   1.000
_cell.angle_alpha   90.00
_cell.angle_beta   90.00
_cell.angle_gamma   90.00
#
_symmetry.space_group_name_H-M   'P 1'
#
loop_
_entity.id
_entity.type
_entity.pdbx_description
1 polymer ?
#
loop_
_entity_poly.entity_id
_entity_poly.type
_entity_poly.pdbx_seq_one_letter_code
_entity_poly.pdbx_strand_id
1 'polypeptide(L)'
;MQTLGFDRLVTNFQPVVDIDSGIVVAYEALSRAFSDDSPVPPDRLLRDAYRDDTAAQLDSAFLDSALRAIETQGLDAPHSVFVNVEPASLANGRVPPALIGAPPLVVEITERALTTDPGSLLAAAATLRAAGHLIAIDDLGAEPASLALLPLLAPEIVKLDMNLIRRQPDRIAAMTMTAIAGYAERSGAIILAEGVETPAHITRARAFGASLAQGWHYGKAAETTDEAPGIARLRPTRGRHALDVADEPSGTTPFDVVSRAAPVKLGDRALLLQVSAFLEERAGAGGDSAVLLATFQAEDNITPATRIRYEALVGSGCLLTAYSTGASAGLPHPARSVVVADDDPLAAEWDVILLTADYAAALTAREIDPTRHREGLYEFALTTDRALVRRCARALLSR
;
A
#
# COMPACT_ATOMS: atom_id res chain seq x y z
N MET A 1 17.43 1.32 25.08
CA MET A 1 16.35 2.14 25.66
C MET A 1 16.86 3.55 25.94
N GLN A 2 17.84 3.78 26.85
CA GLN A 2 18.35 5.14 27.10
C GLN A 2 18.84 5.88 25.85
N THR A 3 19.47 5.17 24.90
CA THR A 3 19.90 5.74 23.59
C THR A 3 18.73 6.16 22.69
N LEU A 4 17.51 5.67 22.94
CA LEU A 4 16.28 6.00 22.21
C LEU A 4 15.41 7.03 22.96
N GLY A 5 15.92 7.62 24.04
CA GLY A 5 15.21 8.67 24.79
C GLY A 5 14.11 8.20 25.75
N PHE A 6 14.09 6.91 26.12
CA PHE A 6 13.18 6.35 27.12
C PHE A 6 13.83 5.22 27.93
N ASP A 7 13.33 4.92 29.13
CA ASP A 7 13.85 3.86 30.00
C ASP A 7 12.90 2.66 30.15
N ARG A 8 11.61 2.86 29.89
CA ARG A 8 10.57 1.84 30.01
C ARG A 8 9.59 1.88 28.83
N LEU A 9 9.12 0.71 28.43
CA LEU A 9 8.00 0.53 27.51
C LEU A 9 6.89 -0.26 28.21
N VAL A 10 5.65 0.16 27.97
CA VAL A 10 4.43 -0.53 28.41
C VAL A 10 3.49 -0.62 27.22
N THR A 11 2.97 -1.81 26.93
CA THR A 11 1.98 -2.01 25.88
C THR A 11 0.60 -2.07 26.48
N ASN A 12 -0.28 -1.21 25.98
CA ASN A 12 -1.71 -1.24 26.27
C ASN A 12 -2.45 -1.85 25.08
N PHE A 13 -3.64 -2.39 25.32
CA PHE A 13 -4.50 -2.99 24.32
C PHE A 13 -5.80 -2.20 24.22
N GLN A 14 -6.12 -1.70 23.03
CA GLN A 14 -7.40 -1.04 22.79
C GLN A 14 -8.38 -2.00 22.10
N PRO A 15 -9.62 -2.15 22.60
CA PRO A 15 -10.58 -3.09 22.00
C PRO A 15 -10.97 -2.70 20.57
N VAL A 16 -10.96 -3.70 19.69
CA VAL A 16 -11.58 -3.70 18.37
C VAL A 16 -12.84 -4.56 18.45
N VAL A 17 -13.98 -3.99 18.09
CA VAL A 17 -15.28 -4.66 18.20
C VAL A 17 -15.90 -4.95 16.85
N ASP A 18 -16.69 -6.02 16.79
CA ASP A 18 -17.70 -6.17 15.76
C ASP A 18 -18.76 -5.08 15.95
N ILE A 19 -18.97 -4.24 14.94
CA ILE A 19 -19.78 -3.02 15.08
C ILE A 19 -21.27 -3.32 15.34
N ASP A 20 -21.73 -4.52 14.97
CA ASP A 20 -23.14 -4.90 15.06
C ASP A 20 -23.49 -5.54 16.39
N SER A 21 -22.66 -6.46 16.86
CA SER A 21 -22.84 -7.10 18.17
C SER A 21 -22.24 -6.29 19.32
N GLY A 22 -21.27 -5.39 19.04
CA GLY A 22 -20.51 -4.66 20.05
C GLY A 22 -19.52 -5.52 20.83
N ILE A 23 -19.34 -6.77 20.44
CA ILE A 23 -18.45 -7.73 21.10
C ILE A 23 -17.01 -7.47 20.65
N VAL A 24 -16.08 -7.51 21.61
CA VAL A 24 -14.65 -7.44 21.34
C VAL A 24 -14.21 -8.68 20.55
N VAL A 25 -13.59 -8.44 19.39
CA VAL A 25 -13.10 -9.51 18.50
C VAL A 25 -11.58 -9.52 18.40
N ALA A 26 -10.94 -8.39 18.67
CA ALA A 26 -9.50 -8.21 18.63
C ALA A 26 -9.07 -7.02 19.50
N TYR A 27 -7.77 -6.80 19.60
CA TYR A 27 -7.17 -5.63 20.24
C TYR A 27 -6.11 -4.99 19.36
N GLU A 28 -5.96 -3.68 19.41
CA GLU A 28 -4.76 -3.00 18.92
C GLU A 28 -3.74 -2.86 20.04
N ALA A 29 -2.51 -3.34 19.81
CA ALA A 29 -1.41 -3.22 20.73
C ALA A 29 -0.71 -1.86 20.57
N LEU A 30 -0.82 -1.03 21.59
CA LEU A 30 -0.38 0.36 21.65
C LEU A 30 0.75 0.51 22.68
N SER A 31 1.98 0.41 22.21
CA SER A 31 3.17 0.63 23.04
C SER A 31 3.32 2.11 23.42
N ARG A 32 3.69 2.36 24.68
CA ARG A 32 3.91 3.68 25.27
C ARG A 32 5.26 3.70 25.97
N ALA A 33 6.05 4.73 25.66
CA ALA A 33 7.35 4.94 26.25
C ALA A 33 7.28 5.86 27.46
N PHE A 34 8.15 5.62 28.43
CA PHE A 34 8.31 6.43 29.63
C PHE A 34 9.78 6.77 29.83
N SER A 35 10.05 7.96 30.37
CA SER A 35 11.36 8.41 30.83
C SER A 35 11.18 9.05 32.20
N ASP A 36 11.91 8.60 33.21
CA ASP A 36 11.76 9.08 34.60
C ASP A 36 10.28 9.05 35.05
N ASP A 37 9.60 7.93 34.77
CA ASP A 37 8.16 7.68 35.00
C ASP A 37 7.18 8.63 34.29
N SER A 38 7.66 9.56 33.45
CA SER A 38 6.82 10.45 32.66
C SER A 38 6.57 9.87 31.26
N PRO A 39 5.32 9.87 30.75
CA PRO A 39 5.03 9.37 29.42
C PRO A 39 5.69 10.26 28.36
N VAL A 40 6.35 9.63 27.38
CA VAL A 40 6.93 10.32 26.24
C VAL A 40 5.92 10.27 25.08
N PRO A 41 5.56 11.42 24.48
CA PRO A 41 4.63 11.44 23.35
C PRO A 41 5.15 10.62 22.15
N PRO A 42 4.34 9.69 21.60
CA PRO A 42 4.77 8.84 20.48
C PRO A 42 5.18 9.64 19.23
N ASP A 43 4.45 10.71 18.92
CA ASP A 43 4.73 11.60 17.77
C ASP A 43 6.09 12.29 17.88
N ARG A 44 6.49 12.65 19.11
CA ARG A 44 7.82 13.20 19.38
C ARG A 44 8.91 12.15 19.18
N LEU A 45 8.73 10.96 19.76
CA LEU A 45 9.71 9.87 19.62
C LEU A 45 9.92 9.47 18.17
N LEU A 46 8.84 9.31 17.43
CA LEU A 46 8.91 8.93 16.03
C LEU A 46 9.61 10.01 15.20
N ARG A 47 9.28 11.28 15.43
CA ARG A 47 9.95 12.41 14.77
C ARG A 47 11.46 12.44 15.05
N ASP A 48 11.84 12.30 16.32
CA ASP A 48 13.25 12.27 16.72
C ASP A 48 13.97 11.05 16.09
N ALA A 49 13.31 9.88 16.09
CA ALA A 49 13.87 8.66 15.51
C ALA A 49 14.05 8.76 13.98
N TYR A 50 13.13 9.39 13.25
CA TYR A 50 13.33 9.66 11.82
C TYR A 50 14.45 10.68 11.56
N ARG A 51 14.57 11.72 12.39
CA ARG A 51 15.67 12.69 12.29
C ARG A 51 17.03 12.03 12.52
N ASP A 52 17.08 11.10 13.46
CA ASP A 52 18.32 10.48 13.94
C ASP A 52 18.59 9.11 13.26
N ASP A 53 17.82 8.74 12.23
CA ASP A 53 17.90 7.45 11.49
C ASP A 53 17.82 6.19 12.38
N THR A 54 17.00 6.28 13.43
CA THR A 54 16.75 5.20 14.41
C THR A 54 15.31 4.71 14.41
N ALA A 55 14.48 5.13 13.45
CA ALA A 55 13.05 4.76 13.37
C ALA A 55 12.84 3.23 13.40
N ALA A 56 13.60 2.46 12.62
CA ALA A 56 13.50 0.99 12.63
C ALA A 56 13.92 0.37 13.98
N GLN A 57 14.85 0.99 14.71
CA GLN A 57 15.28 0.53 16.04
C GLN A 57 14.21 0.82 17.09
N LEU A 58 13.58 1.99 17.02
CA LEU A 58 12.45 2.36 17.86
C LEU A 58 11.28 1.40 17.64
N ASP A 59 10.91 1.17 16.39
CA ASP A 59 9.82 0.29 16.01
C ASP A 59 10.06 -1.17 16.46
N SER A 60 11.28 -1.69 16.26
CA SER A 60 11.65 -3.01 16.79
C SER A 60 11.48 -3.10 18.32
N ALA A 61 11.82 -2.06 19.07
CA ALA A 61 11.63 -2.05 20.53
C ALA A 61 10.14 -2.04 20.92
N PHE A 62 9.31 -1.33 20.15
CA PHE A 62 7.86 -1.27 20.37
C PHE A 62 7.19 -2.60 20.03
N LEU A 63 7.58 -3.24 18.93
CA LEU A 63 7.13 -4.57 18.53
C LEU A 63 7.53 -5.62 19.56
N ASP A 64 8.78 -5.61 20.04
CA ASP A 64 9.24 -6.52 21.08
C ASP A 64 8.44 -6.37 22.38
N SER A 65 8.10 -5.12 22.75
CA SER A 65 7.22 -4.85 23.90
C SER A 65 5.83 -5.42 23.66
N ALA A 66 5.26 -5.20 22.47
CA ALA A 66 3.93 -5.66 22.13
C ALA A 66 3.84 -7.19 22.14
N LEU A 67 4.79 -7.88 21.51
CA LEU A 67 4.81 -9.35 21.44
C LEU A 67 4.93 -9.99 22.83
N ARG A 68 5.77 -9.45 23.71
CA ARG A 68 5.84 -9.91 25.11
C ARG A 68 4.53 -9.70 25.86
N ALA A 69 3.87 -8.57 25.64
CA ALA A 69 2.59 -8.27 26.27
C ALA A 69 1.48 -9.21 25.74
N ILE A 70 1.45 -9.48 24.44
CA ILE A 70 0.52 -10.42 23.79
C ILE A 70 0.64 -11.81 24.40
N GLU A 71 1.88 -12.30 24.54
CA GLU A 71 2.17 -13.59 25.19
C GLU A 71 1.70 -13.60 26.66
N THR A 72 1.98 -12.53 27.40
CA THR A 72 1.60 -12.41 28.82
C THR A 72 0.08 -12.39 29.01
N GLN A 73 -0.66 -11.75 28.10
CA GLN A 73 -2.12 -11.70 28.13
C GLN A 73 -2.79 -12.97 27.56
N GLY A 74 -2.02 -13.90 26.99
CA GLY A 74 -2.58 -15.12 26.38
C GLY A 74 -3.38 -14.86 25.10
N LEU A 75 -3.04 -13.83 24.34
CA LEU A 75 -3.70 -13.47 23.09
C LEU A 75 -3.10 -14.25 21.90
N ASP A 76 -3.32 -15.56 21.88
CA ASP A 76 -2.73 -16.49 20.90
C ASP A 76 -3.63 -16.78 19.68
N ALA A 77 -4.91 -16.39 19.75
CA ALA A 77 -5.86 -16.60 18.67
C ALA A 77 -5.43 -15.86 17.39
N PRO A 78 -5.48 -16.50 16.20
CA PRO A 78 -5.12 -15.86 14.94
C PRO A 78 -5.91 -14.58 14.67
N HIS A 79 -5.20 -13.51 14.32
CA HIS A 79 -5.73 -12.19 13.98
C HIS A 79 -6.55 -11.56 15.13
N SER A 80 -6.22 -11.91 16.38
CA SER A 80 -6.79 -11.29 17.59
C SER A 80 -6.06 -10.03 18.03
N VAL A 81 -4.87 -9.75 17.47
CA VAL A 81 -4.10 -8.55 17.79
C VAL A 81 -3.62 -7.84 16.53
N PHE A 82 -3.79 -6.52 16.54
CA PHE A 82 -3.25 -5.59 15.57
C PHE A 82 -1.95 -4.98 16.12
N VAL A 83 -0.92 -4.88 15.28
CA VAL A 83 0.38 -4.28 15.62
C VAL A 83 0.80 -3.29 14.54
N ASN A 84 1.27 -2.13 14.97
CA ASN A 84 1.81 -1.10 14.08
C ASN A 84 3.24 -1.46 13.63
N VAL A 85 3.55 -1.21 12.37
CA VAL A 85 4.91 -1.33 11.81
C VAL A 85 5.25 -0.08 11.01
N GLU A 86 6.39 0.51 11.33
CA GLU A 86 6.87 1.72 10.65
C GLU A 86 7.43 1.40 9.26
N PRO A 87 7.23 2.28 8.25
CA PRO A 87 7.80 2.13 6.92
C PRO A 87 9.32 1.89 6.92
N ALA A 88 10.04 2.52 7.84
CA ALA A 88 11.50 2.36 7.98
C ALA A 88 11.91 0.90 8.29
N SER A 89 11.06 0.15 9.01
CA SER A 89 11.29 -1.27 9.31
C SER A 89 11.06 -2.18 8.12
N LEU A 90 10.31 -1.69 7.12
CA LEU A 90 9.97 -2.41 5.88
C LEU A 90 10.89 -2.06 4.70
N ALA A 91 11.79 -1.10 4.88
CA ALA A 91 12.67 -0.62 3.82
C ALA A 91 13.51 -1.75 3.20
N ASN A 92 13.69 -1.70 1.88
CA ASN A 92 14.32 -2.75 1.07
C ASN A 92 13.62 -4.12 1.17
N GLY A 93 12.31 -4.12 1.39
CA GLY A 93 11.50 -5.35 1.49
C GLY A 93 11.77 -6.19 2.73
N ARG A 94 12.43 -5.62 3.75
CA ARG A 94 12.72 -6.33 5.00
C ARG A 94 11.44 -6.45 5.84
N VAL A 95 11.44 -7.44 6.73
CA VAL A 95 10.39 -7.59 7.74
C VAL A 95 11.08 -7.77 9.10
N PRO A 96 10.60 -7.13 10.17
CA PRO A 96 11.07 -7.39 11.53
C PRO A 96 11.08 -8.90 11.83
N PRO A 97 12.23 -9.50 12.21
CA PRO A 97 12.32 -10.94 12.47
C PRO A 97 11.32 -11.43 13.53
N ALA A 98 10.98 -10.56 14.48
CA ALA A 98 10.03 -10.85 15.54
C ALA A 98 8.61 -11.14 15.00
N LEU A 99 8.23 -10.60 13.83
CA LEU A 99 6.94 -10.87 13.20
C LEU A 99 6.92 -12.25 12.54
N ILE A 100 8.01 -12.69 11.90
CA ILE A 100 8.07 -13.99 11.20
C ILE A 100 7.82 -15.18 12.14
N GLY A 101 8.21 -15.05 13.41
CA GLY A 101 8.01 -16.07 14.44
C GLY A 101 6.75 -15.87 15.30
N ALA A 102 6.00 -14.79 15.10
CA ALA A 102 4.81 -14.48 15.88
C ALA A 102 3.60 -15.31 15.43
N PRO A 103 2.59 -15.52 16.31
CA PRO A 103 1.29 -16.01 15.87
C PRO A 103 0.69 -15.07 14.80
N PRO A 104 -0.25 -15.52 13.97
CA PRO A 104 -0.84 -14.67 12.94
C PRO A 104 -1.45 -13.38 13.52
N LEU A 105 -0.81 -12.24 13.24
CA LEU A 105 -1.26 -10.90 13.62
C LEU A 105 -1.94 -10.16 12.46
N VAL A 106 -2.59 -9.05 12.78
CA VAL A 106 -2.88 -8.01 11.78
C VAL A 106 -1.79 -6.95 11.86
N VAL A 107 -1.03 -6.78 10.78
CA VAL A 107 0.05 -5.79 10.70
C VAL A 107 -0.50 -4.53 10.07
N GLU A 108 -0.47 -3.44 10.83
CA GLU A 108 -0.91 -2.12 10.42
C GLU A 108 0.26 -1.34 9.84
N ILE A 109 0.01 -0.75 8.67
CA ILE A 109 0.99 0.03 7.93
C ILE A 109 0.34 1.36 7.58
N THR A 110 1.06 2.46 7.79
CA THR A 110 0.54 3.80 7.50
C THR A 110 0.43 4.04 5.99
N GLU A 111 -0.53 4.89 5.57
CA GLU A 111 -0.69 5.23 4.15
C GLU A 111 0.54 5.90 3.52
N ARG A 112 1.38 6.58 4.32
CA ARG A 112 2.63 7.18 3.85
C ARG A 112 3.63 6.14 3.32
N ALA A 113 3.58 4.91 3.84
CA ALA A 113 4.41 3.82 3.34
C ALA A 113 4.16 3.55 1.84
N LEU A 114 2.88 3.59 1.44
CA LEU A 114 2.46 3.38 0.05
C LEU A 114 3.09 4.43 -0.86
N THR A 115 3.03 5.69 -0.46
CA THR A 115 3.47 6.81 -1.29
C THR A 115 4.97 7.07 -1.20
N THR A 116 5.73 6.40 -0.32
CA THR A 116 7.19 6.59 -0.12
C THR A 116 8.03 5.49 -0.77
N ASP A 117 7.74 4.23 -0.51
CA ASP A 117 8.45 3.09 -1.11
C ASP A 117 7.48 1.90 -1.31
N PRO A 118 6.59 2.01 -2.33
CA PRO A 118 5.60 0.98 -2.60
C PRO A 118 6.24 -0.37 -2.93
N GLY A 119 7.44 -0.38 -3.54
CA GLY A 119 8.14 -1.62 -3.89
C GLY A 119 8.55 -2.43 -2.68
N SER A 120 9.29 -1.80 -1.76
CA SER A 120 9.68 -2.42 -0.50
C SER A 120 8.45 -2.85 0.32
N LEU A 121 7.42 -2.00 0.36
CA LEU A 121 6.18 -2.31 1.07
C LEU A 121 5.48 -3.55 0.50
N LEU A 122 5.39 -3.67 -0.83
CA LEU A 122 4.78 -4.84 -1.47
C LEU A 122 5.55 -6.13 -1.16
N ALA A 123 6.89 -6.09 -1.22
CA ALA A 123 7.74 -7.22 -0.88
C ALA A 123 7.65 -7.64 0.60
N ALA A 124 7.62 -6.65 1.50
CA ALA A 124 7.41 -6.90 2.93
C ALA A 124 6.02 -7.49 3.22
N ALA A 125 4.98 -6.92 2.60
CA ALA A 125 3.60 -7.39 2.74
C ALA A 125 3.43 -8.84 2.23
N ALA A 126 4.09 -9.20 1.14
CA ALA A 126 4.15 -10.57 0.64
C ALA A 126 4.77 -11.52 1.69
N THR A 127 5.93 -11.16 2.24
CA THR A 127 6.63 -11.93 3.26
C THR A 127 5.77 -12.11 4.52
N LEU A 128 5.11 -11.05 4.98
CA LEU A 128 4.20 -11.08 6.12
C LEU A 128 2.99 -12.00 5.87
N ARG A 129 2.37 -11.91 4.69
CA ARG A 129 1.27 -12.81 4.31
C ARG A 129 1.70 -14.27 4.25
N ALA A 130 2.91 -14.54 3.75
CA ALA A 130 3.47 -15.89 3.72
C ALA A 130 3.68 -16.47 5.13
N ALA A 131 3.94 -15.62 6.13
CA ALA A 131 3.97 -15.98 7.54
C ALA A 131 2.56 -16.07 8.20
N GLY A 132 1.49 -15.82 7.45
CA GLY A 132 0.10 -15.94 7.91
C GLY A 132 -0.53 -14.65 8.46
N HIS A 133 0.21 -13.55 8.48
CA HIS A 133 -0.30 -12.24 8.89
C HIS A 133 -1.34 -11.69 7.90
N LEU A 134 -2.16 -10.78 8.40
CA LEU A 134 -2.96 -9.88 7.58
C LEU A 134 -2.31 -8.51 7.49
N ILE A 135 -2.61 -7.80 6.41
CA ILE A 135 -2.20 -6.42 6.22
C ILE A 135 -3.40 -5.51 6.40
N ALA A 136 -3.27 -4.56 7.32
CA ALA A 136 -4.16 -3.42 7.47
C ALA A 136 -3.45 -2.16 6.96
N ILE A 137 -4.19 -1.30 6.27
CA ILE A 137 -3.73 0.06 5.99
C ILE A 137 -4.36 1.02 6.99
N ASP A 138 -3.52 1.82 7.64
CA ASP A 138 -3.90 2.77 8.68
C ASP A 138 -4.02 4.20 8.16
N ASP A 139 -4.90 4.99 8.79
CA ASP A 139 -5.19 6.39 8.46
C ASP A 139 -5.52 6.65 6.98
N LEU A 140 -6.15 5.69 6.29
CA LEU A 140 -6.40 5.82 4.86
C LEU A 140 -7.38 6.96 4.56
N GLY A 141 -6.94 7.87 3.69
CA GLY A 141 -7.76 8.98 3.19
C GLY A 141 -7.32 10.37 3.66
N ALA A 142 -6.18 10.48 4.36
CA ALA A 142 -5.55 11.77 4.59
C ALA A 142 -4.79 12.27 3.35
N GLU A 143 -4.22 11.38 2.54
CA GLU A 143 -3.61 11.65 1.24
C GLU A 143 -4.39 11.00 0.09
N PRO A 144 -5.03 11.76 -0.82
CA PRO A 144 -5.79 11.20 -1.95
C PRO A 144 -5.01 10.18 -2.80
N ALA A 145 -3.70 10.40 -2.94
CA ALA A 145 -2.79 9.56 -3.71
C ALA A 145 -2.65 8.12 -3.15
N SER A 146 -2.81 7.92 -1.84
CA SER A 146 -2.70 6.58 -1.22
C SER A 146 -3.80 5.64 -1.70
N LEU A 147 -4.99 6.17 -2.01
CA LEU A 147 -6.13 5.43 -2.55
C LEU A 147 -5.83 4.79 -3.90
N ALA A 148 -4.99 5.44 -4.71
CA ALA A 148 -4.60 4.94 -6.03
C ALA A 148 -3.74 3.67 -5.92
N LEU A 149 -2.95 3.54 -4.84
CA LEU A 149 -2.07 2.39 -4.57
C LEU A 149 -2.76 1.27 -3.78
N LEU A 150 -3.95 1.51 -3.22
CA LEU A 150 -4.71 0.52 -2.46
C LEU A 150 -4.93 -0.81 -3.21
N PRO A 151 -5.29 -0.83 -4.51
CA PRO A 151 -5.46 -2.09 -5.25
C PRO A 151 -4.17 -2.87 -5.47
N LEU A 152 -3.01 -2.22 -5.35
CA LEU A 152 -1.70 -2.84 -5.50
C LEU A 152 -1.25 -3.51 -4.20
N LEU A 153 -1.34 -2.81 -3.07
CA LEU A 153 -1.08 -3.41 -1.75
C LEU A 153 -2.10 -4.51 -1.43
N ALA A 154 -3.34 -4.25 -1.80
CA ALA A 154 -4.49 -5.10 -1.60
C ALA A 154 -4.66 -5.59 -0.15
N PRO A 155 -4.75 -4.66 0.83
CA PRO A 155 -4.86 -5.02 2.25
C PRO A 155 -6.18 -5.75 2.55
N GLU A 156 -6.15 -6.62 3.55
CA GLU A 156 -7.33 -7.32 4.03
C GLU A 156 -8.18 -6.47 4.97
N ILE A 157 -7.58 -5.45 5.59
CA ILE A 157 -8.28 -4.47 6.44
C ILE A 157 -7.97 -3.04 5.96
N VAL A 158 -8.99 -2.20 5.92
CA VAL A 158 -8.86 -0.75 5.71
C VAL A 158 -9.34 -0.03 6.95
N LYS A 159 -8.45 0.69 7.63
CA LYS A 159 -8.78 1.52 8.79
C LYS A 159 -9.15 2.93 8.33
N LEU A 160 -10.34 3.39 8.70
CA LEU A 160 -10.83 4.72 8.37
C LEU A 160 -10.32 5.71 9.41
N ASP A 161 -9.61 6.75 8.95
CA ASP A 161 -9.23 7.86 9.82
C ASP A 161 -10.46 8.47 10.52
N MET A 162 -10.26 8.84 11.79
CA MET A 162 -11.33 9.33 12.64
C MET A 162 -12.02 10.59 12.09
N ASN A 163 -11.33 11.41 11.29
CA ASN A 163 -11.94 12.63 10.74
C ASN A 163 -13.05 12.32 9.75
N LEU A 164 -12.98 11.19 9.03
CA LEU A 164 -14.02 10.76 8.08
C LEU A 164 -15.36 10.51 8.77
N ILE A 165 -15.35 9.98 10.00
CA ILE A 165 -16.57 9.68 10.76
C ILE A 165 -16.93 10.75 11.80
N ARG A 166 -16.02 11.66 12.15
CA ARG A 166 -16.25 12.74 13.12
C ARG A 166 -16.82 13.98 12.45
N ARG A 167 -16.31 14.35 11.28
CA ARG A 167 -16.68 15.59 10.58
C ARG A 167 -17.94 15.40 9.72
N GLN A 168 -18.53 16.53 9.30
CA GLN A 168 -19.56 16.49 8.26
C GLN A 168 -18.87 16.08 6.95
N PRO A 169 -19.47 15.15 6.17
CA PRO A 169 -18.87 14.72 4.93
C PRO A 169 -18.81 15.89 3.94
N ASP A 170 -17.63 16.10 3.37
CA ASP A 170 -17.40 17.01 2.26
C ASP A 170 -17.15 16.22 0.96
N ARG A 171 -16.75 16.92 -0.10
CA ARG A 171 -16.47 16.28 -1.40
C ARG A 171 -15.32 15.25 -1.30
N ILE A 172 -14.29 15.54 -0.50
CA ILE A 172 -13.13 14.65 -0.35
C ILE A 172 -13.56 13.39 0.40
N ALA A 173 -14.29 13.53 1.51
CA ALA A 173 -14.84 12.41 2.25
C ALA A 173 -15.74 11.52 1.36
N ALA A 174 -16.55 12.11 0.49
CA ALA A 174 -17.38 11.36 -0.46
C ALA A 174 -16.56 10.59 -1.52
N MET A 175 -15.47 11.18 -2.02
CA MET A 175 -14.55 10.50 -2.93
C MET A 175 -13.84 9.33 -2.26
N THR A 176 -13.27 9.56 -1.08
CA THR A 176 -12.61 8.53 -0.26
C THR A 176 -13.57 7.39 0.07
N MET A 177 -14.79 7.71 0.51
CA MET A 177 -15.84 6.74 0.79
C MET A 177 -16.16 5.85 -0.42
N THR A 178 -16.35 6.45 -1.60
CA THR A 178 -16.70 5.70 -2.81
C THR A 178 -15.55 4.80 -3.25
N ALA A 179 -14.30 5.27 -3.13
CA ALA A 179 -13.12 4.50 -3.45
C ALA A 179 -12.95 3.28 -2.51
N ILE A 180 -13.06 3.50 -1.19
CA ILE A 180 -12.94 2.45 -0.18
C ILE A 180 -14.09 1.43 -0.30
N ALA A 181 -15.33 1.89 -0.43
CA ALA A 181 -16.49 1.02 -0.61
C ALA A 181 -16.34 0.16 -1.87
N GLY A 182 -15.99 0.77 -3.01
CA GLY A 182 -15.76 0.03 -4.24
C GLY A 182 -14.58 -0.96 -4.13
N TYR A 183 -13.53 -0.61 -3.39
CA TYR A 183 -12.45 -1.55 -3.10
C TYR A 183 -12.94 -2.74 -2.27
N ALA A 184 -13.62 -2.50 -1.15
CA ALA A 184 -14.15 -3.52 -0.25
C ALA A 184 -15.13 -4.46 -0.96
N GLU A 185 -16.03 -3.94 -1.81
CA GLU A 185 -16.94 -4.75 -2.62
C GLU A 185 -16.21 -5.72 -3.56
N ARG A 186 -15.09 -5.29 -4.15
CA ARG A 186 -14.31 -6.09 -5.10
C ARG A 186 -13.36 -7.07 -4.41
N SER A 187 -12.72 -6.65 -3.33
CA SER A 187 -11.66 -7.42 -2.65
C SER A 187 -12.19 -8.29 -1.50
N GLY A 188 -13.32 -7.91 -0.91
CA GLY A 188 -13.81 -8.47 0.35
C GLY A 188 -13.05 -7.96 1.58
N ALA A 189 -12.31 -6.84 1.46
CA ALA A 189 -11.60 -6.24 2.59
C ALA A 189 -12.57 -5.78 3.69
N ILE A 190 -12.14 -5.93 4.94
CA ILE A 190 -12.89 -5.49 6.11
C ILE A 190 -12.60 -4.00 6.34
N ILE A 191 -13.66 -3.22 6.55
CA ILE A 191 -13.53 -1.80 6.92
C ILE A 191 -13.61 -1.69 8.45
N LEU A 192 -12.59 -1.07 9.05
CA LEU A 192 -12.51 -0.77 10.47
C LEU A 192 -12.59 0.74 10.69
N ALA A 193 -13.54 1.21 11.49
CA ALA A 193 -13.69 2.63 11.77
C ALA A 193 -13.03 3.05 13.08
N GLU A 194 -12.14 4.05 13.04
CA GLU A 194 -11.39 4.50 14.20
C GLU A 194 -11.97 5.74 14.88
N GLY A 195 -11.61 5.93 16.16
CA GLY A 195 -12.00 7.12 16.91
C GLY A 195 -13.52 7.23 17.14
N VAL A 196 -14.22 6.09 17.24
CA VAL A 196 -15.64 6.05 17.58
C VAL A 196 -15.86 6.42 19.04
N GLU A 197 -16.60 7.49 19.29
CA GLU A 197 -16.84 8.04 20.64
C GLU A 197 -18.33 8.24 20.93
N THR A 198 -19.15 8.44 19.90
CA THR A 198 -20.58 8.73 20.04
C THR A 198 -21.42 7.79 19.18
N PRO A 199 -22.71 7.58 19.52
CA PRO A 199 -23.63 6.82 18.67
C PRO A 199 -23.72 7.38 17.23
N ALA A 200 -23.56 8.69 17.05
CA ALA A 200 -23.52 9.31 15.73
C ALA A 200 -22.29 8.89 14.90
N HIS A 201 -21.14 8.62 15.56
CA HIS A 201 -19.96 8.07 14.87
C HIS A 201 -20.22 6.64 14.40
N ILE A 202 -20.93 5.83 15.19
CA ILE A 202 -21.31 4.45 14.82
C ILE A 202 -22.22 4.46 13.59
N THR A 203 -23.26 5.31 13.58
CA THR A 203 -24.15 5.44 12.43
C THR A 203 -23.39 5.84 11.18
N ARG A 204 -22.44 6.77 11.28
CA ARG A 204 -21.57 7.13 10.16
C ARG A 204 -20.68 5.97 9.74
N ALA A 205 -19.94 5.34 10.65
CA ALA A 205 -19.10 4.18 10.37
C ALA A 205 -19.85 3.08 9.60
N ARG A 206 -21.08 2.74 10.02
CA ARG A 206 -21.94 1.80 9.29
C ARG A 206 -22.29 2.27 7.89
N ALA A 207 -22.57 3.56 7.70
CA ALA A 207 -22.82 4.14 6.38
C ALA A 207 -21.59 4.08 5.45
N PHE A 208 -20.37 4.06 6.02
CA PHE A 208 -19.13 3.80 5.28
C PHE A 208 -18.87 2.30 5.02
N GLY A 209 -19.75 1.40 5.47
CA GLY A 209 -19.58 -0.04 5.32
C GLY A 209 -18.65 -0.68 6.35
N ALA A 210 -18.30 0.03 7.43
CA ALA A 210 -17.49 -0.52 8.50
C ALA A 210 -18.18 -1.74 9.13
N SER A 211 -17.43 -2.83 9.26
CA SER A 211 -17.85 -4.04 10.02
C SER A 211 -17.16 -4.10 11.38
N LEU A 212 -16.01 -3.43 11.51
CA LEU A 212 -15.28 -3.30 12.76
C LEU A 212 -15.27 -1.83 13.21
N ALA A 213 -15.13 -1.63 14.52
CA ALA A 213 -14.99 -0.31 15.09
C ALA A 213 -14.03 -0.31 16.28
N GLN A 214 -13.38 0.84 16.48
CA GLN A 214 -12.49 1.09 17.61
C GLN A 214 -12.67 2.54 18.10
N GLY A 215 -12.60 2.73 19.41
CA GLY A 215 -12.62 4.05 20.02
C GLY A 215 -13.15 4.04 21.45
N TRP A 216 -13.10 5.20 22.12
CA TRP A 216 -13.45 5.32 23.53
C TRP A 216 -14.90 4.99 23.85
N HIS A 217 -15.77 4.92 22.85
CA HIS A 217 -17.13 4.39 23.02
C HIS A 217 -17.12 2.93 23.50
N TYR A 218 -16.15 2.14 23.02
CA TYR A 218 -16.03 0.70 23.32
C TYR A 218 -14.98 0.41 24.39
N GLY A 219 -13.94 1.23 24.47
CA GLY A 219 -12.91 1.11 25.50
C GLY A 219 -11.69 1.96 25.21
N LYS A 220 -11.03 2.38 26.28
CA LYS A 220 -9.69 2.97 26.19
C LYS A 220 -8.64 1.85 26.19
N ALA A 221 -7.45 2.16 25.70
CA ALA A 221 -6.31 1.26 25.81
C ALA A 221 -6.00 0.99 27.30
N ALA A 222 -5.82 -0.29 27.65
CA ALA A 222 -5.47 -0.73 29.00
C ALA A 222 -4.50 -1.91 28.96
N GLU A 223 -3.74 -2.16 30.04
CA GLU A 223 -2.78 -3.27 30.08
C GLU A 223 -3.44 -4.66 30.11
N THR A 224 -4.67 -4.73 30.61
CA THR A 224 -5.44 -5.97 30.76
C THR A 224 -6.43 -6.17 29.63
N THR A 225 -6.54 -7.40 29.17
CA THR A 225 -7.50 -7.80 28.13
C THR A 225 -8.44 -8.91 28.59
N ASP A 226 -9.60 -8.99 27.94
CA ASP A 226 -10.43 -10.18 27.94
C ASP A 226 -10.02 -11.09 26.77
N GLU A 227 -10.67 -12.24 26.63
CA GLU A 227 -10.47 -13.12 25.47
C GLU A 227 -10.88 -12.42 24.16
N ALA A 228 -10.04 -12.54 23.13
CA ALA A 228 -10.34 -12.07 21.78
C ALA A 228 -10.32 -13.25 20.78
N PRO A 229 -11.46 -13.59 20.15
CA PRO A 229 -11.54 -14.74 19.24
C PRO A 229 -10.84 -14.55 17.89
N GLY A 230 -10.38 -13.33 17.58
CA GLY A 230 -9.80 -12.96 16.30
C GLY A 230 -10.84 -12.60 15.23
N ILE A 231 -10.42 -11.78 14.26
CA ILE A 231 -11.31 -11.32 13.18
C ILE A 231 -11.53 -12.36 12.08
N ALA A 232 -10.90 -13.54 12.17
CA ALA A 232 -11.00 -14.57 11.14
C ALA A 232 -12.44 -15.06 10.89
N ARG A 233 -13.30 -15.04 11.91
CA ARG A 233 -14.73 -15.41 11.80
C ARG A 233 -15.57 -14.41 11.02
N LEU A 234 -15.08 -13.17 10.87
CA LEU A 234 -15.75 -12.08 10.17
C LEU A 234 -15.34 -12.00 8.69
N ARG A 235 -14.42 -12.86 8.25
CA ARG A 235 -14.02 -12.88 6.84
C ARG A 235 -15.21 -13.32 5.98
N PRO A 236 -15.62 -12.49 4.99
CA PRO A 236 -16.45 -13.01 3.92
C PRO A 236 -15.72 -14.18 3.26
N THR A 237 -16.44 -15.23 2.86
CA THR A 237 -15.95 -16.20 1.87
C THR A 237 -15.27 -15.41 0.76
N ARG A 238 -13.96 -15.62 0.57
CA ARG A 238 -13.11 -14.91 -0.40
C ARG A 238 -13.95 -14.49 -1.61
N GLY A 239 -14.08 -13.18 -1.84
CA GLY A 239 -14.79 -12.69 -3.03
C GLY A 239 -14.23 -13.36 -4.28
N ARG A 240 -15.00 -13.38 -5.39
CA ARG A 240 -14.57 -14.00 -6.66
C ARG A 240 -13.21 -13.48 -7.20
N HIS A 241 -12.69 -12.40 -6.64
CA HIS A 241 -11.35 -11.85 -6.86
C HIS A 241 -10.43 -12.03 -5.65
N ALA A 242 -10.55 -13.16 -4.95
CA ALA A 242 -9.58 -13.66 -3.99
C ALA A 242 -8.20 -13.28 -4.50
N LEU A 243 -7.52 -12.44 -3.74
CA LEU A 243 -6.31 -11.76 -4.14
C LEU A 243 -5.34 -12.79 -4.75
N ASP A 244 -5.24 -12.83 -6.09
CA ASP A 244 -4.13 -13.47 -6.79
C ASP A 244 -2.90 -12.58 -6.52
N VAL A 245 -2.44 -12.60 -5.27
CA VAL A 245 -1.15 -12.09 -4.79
C VAL A 245 -0.09 -13.14 -5.11
N ALA A 246 -0.20 -13.83 -6.25
CA ALA A 246 0.92 -14.63 -6.71
C ALA A 246 2.02 -13.62 -7.04
N ASP A 247 3.03 -13.53 -6.18
CA ASP A 247 4.19 -12.71 -6.45
C ASP A 247 4.85 -13.25 -7.71
N GLU A 248 5.11 -12.34 -8.64
CA GLU A 248 5.91 -12.71 -9.80
C GLU A 248 7.31 -13.09 -9.33
N PRO A 249 7.94 -14.11 -9.93
CA PRO A 249 9.35 -14.38 -9.69
C PRO A 249 10.17 -13.08 -9.83
N SER A 250 11.11 -12.86 -8.92
CA SER A 250 12.04 -11.74 -9.02
C SER A 250 12.69 -11.72 -10.40
N GLY A 251 12.76 -10.54 -11.01
CA GLY A 251 13.28 -10.41 -12.37
C GLY A 251 12.22 -10.53 -13.49
N THR A 252 10.97 -10.88 -13.19
CA THR A 252 9.88 -10.89 -14.19
C THR A 252 9.55 -9.47 -14.67
N THR A 253 9.31 -9.30 -15.96
CA THR A 253 8.91 -8.02 -16.56
C THR A 253 7.42 -7.95 -16.88
N PRO A 254 6.84 -6.76 -17.08
CA PRO A 254 5.47 -6.62 -17.57
C PRO A 254 5.20 -7.38 -18.88
N PHE A 255 6.14 -7.36 -19.84
CA PHE A 255 5.97 -8.12 -21.08
C PHE A 255 5.91 -9.63 -20.82
N ASP A 256 6.75 -10.16 -19.93
CA ASP A 256 6.68 -11.57 -19.52
C ASP A 256 5.35 -11.93 -18.86
N VAL A 257 4.83 -11.06 -17.99
CA VAL A 257 3.54 -11.27 -17.31
C VAL A 257 2.41 -11.41 -18.33
N VAL A 258 2.32 -10.47 -19.29
CA VAL A 258 1.22 -10.46 -20.26
C VAL A 258 1.38 -11.54 -21.32
N SER A 259 2.58 -11.74 -21.86
CA SER A 259 2.83 -12.70 -22.95
C SER A 259 2.58 -14.15 -22.55
N ARG A 260 2.71 -14.50 -21.26
CA ARG A 260 2.33 -15.82 -20.72
C ARG A 260 0.82 -16.04 -20.67
N ALA A 261 0.03 -14.96 -20.57
CA ALA A 261 -1.42 -15.02 -20.38
C ALA A 261 -2.22 -14.69 -21.66
N ALA A 262 -1.62 -13.99 -22.62
CA ALA A 262 -2.28 -13.52 -23.82
C ALA A 262 -1.33 -13.48 -25.04
N PRO A 263 -1.85 -13.62 -26.28
CA PRO A 263 -1.01 -13.56 -27.47
C PRO A 263 -0.45 -12.16 -27.71
N VAL A 264 0.83 -12.09 -28.08
CA VAL A 264 1.51 -10.87 -28.51
C VAL A 264 1.21 -10.56 -29.98
N LYS A 265 1.28 -9.28 -30.35
CA LYS A 265 1.01 -8.74 -31.69
C LYS A 265 2.24 -8.00 -32.20
N LEU A 266 2.33 -7.83 -33.52
CA LEU A 266 3.33 -6.97 -34.13
C LEU A 266 2.77 -5.56 -34.33
N GLY A 267 3.56 -4.55 -33.98
CA GLY A 267 3.20 -3.14 -34.13
C GLY A 267 4.41 -2.28 -34.45
N ASP A 268 4.18 -1.17 -35.13
CA ASP A 268 5.21 -0.15 -35.32
C ASP A 268 5.25 0.84 -34.15
N ARG A 269 6.32 1.63 -34.11
CA ARG A 269 6.52 2.68 -33.09
C ARG A 269 5.39 3.72 -33.07
N ALA A 270 4.80 4.04 -34.23
CA ALA A 270 3.77 5.07 -34.34
C ALA A 270 2.49 4.63 -33.62
N LEU A 271 2.10 3.37 -33.77
CA LEU A 271 0.99 2.77 -33.05
C LEU A 271 1.23 2.79 -31.54
N LEU A 272 2.39 2.33 -31.07
CA LEU A 272 2.71 2.29 -29.63
C LEU A 272 2.69 3.68 -28.99
N LEU A 273 3.18 4.70 -29.69
CA LEU A 273 3.09 6.10 -29.25
C LEU A 273 1.66 6.57 -29.08
N GLN A 274 0.76 6.25 -30.01
CA GLN A 274 -0.65 6.66 -29.92
C GLN A 274 -1.37 5.97 -28.76
N VAL A 275 -1.11 4.67 -28.57
CA VAL A 275 -1.68 3.94 -27.42
C VAL A 275 -1.14 4.48 -26.10
N SER A 276 0.17 4.74 -26.02
CA SER A 276 0.81 5.34 -24.84
C SER A 276 0.20 6.70 -24.50
N ALA A 277 0.09 7.59 -25.50
CA ALA A 277 -0.49 8.92 -25.33
C ALA A 277 -1.96 8.85 -24.85
N PHE A 278 -2.74 7.90 -25.36
CA PHE A 278 -4.12 7.68 -24.92
C PHE A 278 -4.19 7.22 -23.45
N LEU A 279 -3.30 6.33 -23.01
CA LEU A 279 -3.23 5.91 -21.62
C LEU A 279 -2.77 7.06 -20.71
N GLU A 280 -1.78 7.85 -21.13
CA GLU A 280 -1.35 9.06 -20.43
C GLU A 280 -2.50 10.08 -20.27
N GLU A 281 -3.26 10.36 -21.33
CA GLU A 281 -4.42 11.25 -21.27
C GLU A 281 -5.47 10.76 -20.25
N ARG A 282 -5.75 9.45 -20.23
CA ARG A 282 -6.64 8.87 -19.23
C ARG A 282 -6.09 8.97 -17.82
N ALA A 283 -4.77 8.80 -17.63
CA ALA A 283 -4.13 8.96 -16.34
C ALA A 283 -4.34 10.39 -15.81
N GLY A 284 -4.12 11.40 -16.67
CA GLY A 284 -4.36 12.81 -16.33
C GLY A 284 -5.83 13.11 -15.99
N ALA A 285 -6.78 12.48 -16.68
CA ALA A 285 -8.20 12.61 -16.36
C ALA A 285 -8.60 11.92 -15.04
N GLY A 286 -7.87 10.86 -14.63
CA GLY A 286 -8.07 10.15 -13.37
C GLY A 286 -7.53 10.88 -12.13
N GLY A 287 -6.60 11.83 -12.34
CA GLY A 287 -6.03 12.68 -11.29
C GLY A 287 -5.49 11.90 -10.10
N ASP A 288 -5.90 12.29 -8.88
CA ASP A 288 -5.48 11.68 -7.61
C ASP A 288 -5.75 10.17 -7.47
N SER A 289 -6.60 9.60 -8.34
CA SER A 289 -6.93 8.16 -8.32
C SER A 289 -6.11 7.33 -9.31
N ALA A 290 -5.24 7.98 -10.10
CA ALA A 290 -4.46 7.34 -11.15
C ALA A 290 -3.04 7.01 -10.69
N VAL A 291 -2.61 5.79 -11.01
CA VAL A 291 -1.22 5.34 -10.98
C VAL A 291 -0.79 5.07 -12.40
N LEU A 292 0.28 5.73 -12.83
CA LEU A 292 0.92 5.52 -14.12
C LEU A 292 2.37 5.06 -13.90
N LEU A 293 2.71 3.89 -14.41
CA LEU A 293 4.06 3.35 -14.41
C LEU A 293 4.53 3.23 -15.86
N ALA A 294 5.71 3.75 -16.17
CA ALA A 294 6.23 3.76 -17.53
C ALA A 294 7.72 3.39 -17.58
N THR A 295 8.14 2.61 -18.58
CA THR A 295 9.56 2.34 -18.84
C THR A 295 10.05 3.15 -20.04
N PHE A 296 11.33 3.52 -19.99
CA PHE A 296 12.03 4.24 -21.04
C PHE A 296 13.31 3.48 -21.39
N GLN A 297 13.36 2.94 -22.61
CA GLN A 297 14.49 2.14 -23.09
C GLN A 297 15.83 2.90 -23.13
N ALA A 298 15.80 4.24 -23.18
CA ALA A 298 16.99 5.10 -23.18
C ALA A 298 16.63 6.52 -22.70
N GLU A 299 17.56 7.22 -22.04
CA GLU A 299 17.38 8.61 -21.57
C GLU A 299 16.94 9.58 -22.67
N ASP A 300 17.48 9.40 -23.89
CA ASP A 300 17.17 10.24 -25.05
C ASP A 300 15.67 10.20 -25.44
N ASN A 301 14.91 9.21 -24.96
CA ASN A 301 13.47 9.12 -25.17
C ASN A 301 12.66 10.05 -24.25
N ILE A 302 13.26 10.58 -23.18
CA ILE A 302 12.65 11.57 -22.29
C ILE A 302 12.93 12.98 -22.84
N THR A 303 12.28 13.26 -23.96
CA THR A 303 12.38 14.57 -24.62
C THR A 303 11.82 15.69 -23.72
N PRO A 304 12.19 16.97 -23.96
CA PRO A 304 11.56 18.10 -23.29
C PRO A 304 10.02 18.10 -23.38
N ALA A 305 9.47 17.63 -24.51
CA ALA A 305 8.03 17.49 -24.68
C ALA A 305 7.43 16.40 -23.78
N THR A 306 8.14 15.27 -23.60
CA THR A 306 7.75 14.22 -22.66
C THR A 306 7.74 14.75 -21.23
N ARG A 307 8.78 15.50 -20.83
CA ARG A 307 8.85 16.11 -19.50
C ARG A 307 7.67 17.04 -19.22
N ILE A 308 7.31 17.93 -20.15
CA ILE A 308 6.15 18.83 -20.00
C ILE A 308 4.85 18.05 -19.84
N ARG A 309 4.65 16.97 -20.61
CA ARG A 309 3.46 16.11 -20.45
C ARG A 309 3.44 15.46 -19.07
N TYR A 310 4.57 14.97 -18.59
CA TYR A 310 4.68 14.24 -17.33
C TYR A 310 4.50 15.19 -16.14
N GLU A 311 5.01 16.41 -16.25
CA GLU A 311 4.72 17.52 -15.34
C GLU A 311 3.22 17.82 -15.25
N ALA A 312 2.51 17.87 -16.38
CA ALA A 312 1.07 18.08 -16.39
C ALA A 312 0.30 16.91 -15.77
N LEU A 313 0.73 15.67 -16.00
CA LEU A 313 0.14 14.48 -15.35
C LEU A 313 0.30 14.55 -13.84
N VAL A 314 1.50 14.83 -13.37
CA VAL A 314 1.80 14.98 -11.94
C VAL A 314 0.97 16.12 -11.33
N GLY A 315 0.86 17.25 -12.05
CA GLY A 315 0.03 18.38 -11.64
C GLY A 315 -1.48 18.08 -11.55
N SER A 316 -1.95 17.00 -12.18
CA SER A 316 -3.34 16.52 -12.06
C SER A 316 -3.58 15.67 -10.81
N GLY A 317 -2.53 15.29 -10.08
CA GLY A 317 -2.59 14.36 -8.95
C GLY A 317 -2.20 12.91 -9.29
N CYS A 318 -1.92 12.61 -10.56
CA CYS A 318 -1.52 11.27 -10.97
C CYS A 318 -0.19 10.86 -10.32
N LEU A 319 -0.16 9.68 -9.70
CA LEU A 319 1.07 9.07 -9.22
C LEU A 319 1.85 8.48 -10.39
N LEU A 320 2.98 9.10 -10.70
CA LEU A 320 3.83 8.72 -11.83
C LEU A 320 5.16 8.13 -11.36
N THR A 321 5.49 6.94 -11.84
CA THR A 321 6.84 6.37 -11.72
C THR A 321 7.39 6.03 -13.10
N ALA A 322 8.55 6.58 -13.42
CA ALA A 322 9.29 6.30 -14.64
C ALA A 322 10.52 5.44 -14.34
N TYR A 323 10.72 4.40 -15.14
CA TYR A 323 11.89 3.52 -15.09
C TYR A 323 12.77 3.82 -16.30
N SER A 324 14.06 4.07 -16.11
CA SER A 324 14.98 4.35 -17.21
C SER A 324 16.36 3.74 -16.97
N THR A 325 17.05 3.36 -18.04
CA THR A 325 18.50 3.12 -18.01
C THR A 325 19.27 4.44 -17.94
N GLY A 326 20.49 4.43 -17.40
CA GLY A 326 21.34 5.63 -17.31
C GLY A 326 21.11 6.48 -16.05
N ALA A 327 21.11 7.81 -16.16
CA ALA A 327 20.81 8.70 -15.04
C ALA A 327 19.30 8.86 -14.82
N SER A 328 18.93 9.44 -13.68
CA SER A 328 17.53 9.68 -13.34
C SER A 328 16.88 10.60 -14.36
N ALA A 329 15.67 10.25 -14.82
CA ALA A 329 14.84 11.01 -15.77
C ALA A 329 14.63 12.49 -15.41
N GLY A 330 14.97 12.90 -14.18
CA GLY A 330 14.93 14.29 -13.73
C GLY A 330 13.50 14.82 -13.72
N LEU A 331 12.52 13.94 -13.45
CA LEU A 331 11.13 14.32 -13.31
C LEU A 331 10.92 15.09 -11.99
N PRO A 332 10.05 16.11 -11.98
CA PRO A 332 9.79 16.88 -10.77
C PRO A 332 8.95 16.09 -9.77
N HIS A 333 9.24 16.28 -8.49
CA HIS A 333 8.43 15.73 -7.40
C HIS A 333 6.96 16.24 -7.52
N PRO A 334 5.93 15.39 -7.31
CA PRO A 334 5.97 14.02 -6.78
C PRO A 334 6.26 12.86 -7.75
N ALA A 335 6.62 13.09 -9.02
CA ALA A 335 7.03 11.99 -9.89
C ALA A 335 8.27 11.26 -9.34
N ARG A 336 8.29 9.95 -9.55
CA ARG A 336 9.39 9.06 -9.18
C ARG A 336 10.17 8.68 -10.42
N SER A 337 11.49 8.60 -10.29
CA SER A 337 12.40 8.09 -11.32
C SER A 337 13.22 6.96 -10.71
N VAL A 338 13.13 5.78 -11.31
CA VAL A 338 13.87 4.59 -10.90
C VAL A 338 14.88 4.29 -12.00
N VAL A 339 16.15 4.19 -11.61
CA VAL A 339 17.23 3.81 -12.52
C VAL A 339 17.35 2.30 -12.51
N VAL A 340 17.19 1.67 -13.68
CA VAL A 340 17.43 0.24 -13.88
C VAL A 340 18.80 0.02 -14.51
N ALA A 341 19.43 -1.13 -14.21
CA ALA A 341 20.71 -1.48 -14.82
C ALA A 341 20.56 -1.73 -16.32
N ASP A 342 21.60 -1.46 -17.10
CA ASP A 342 21.57 -1.63 -18.56
C ASP A 342 21.36 -3.10 -18.99
N ASP A 343 21.69 -4.06 -18.11
CA ASP A 343 21.48 -5.49 -18.30
C ASP A 343 20.16 -6.00 -17.72
N ASP A 344 19.36 -5.14 -17.06
CA ASP A 344 18.01 -5.51 -16.63
C ASP A 344 17.10 -5.69 -17.86
N PRO A 345 16.33 -6.79 -17.97
CA PRO A 345 15.40 -7.00 -19.08
C PRO A 345 14.45 -5.82 -19.35
N LEU A 346 14.10 -5.02 -18.33
CA LEU A 346 13.26 -3.82 -18.48
C LEU A 346 13.88 -2.75 -19.37
N ALA A 347 15.22 -2.72 -19.50
CA ALA A 347 15.92 -1.82 -20.42
C ALA A 347 15.47 -2.00 -21.87
N ALA A 348 15.01 -3.20 -22.23
CA ALA A 348 14.54 -3.52 -23.57
C ALA A 348 13.03 -3.32 -23.77
N GLU A 349 12.29 -2.98 -22.71
CA GLU A 349 10.83 -2.91 -22.74
C GLU A 349 10.28 -1.49 -22.82
N TRP A 350 9.16 -1.36 -23.52
CA TRP A 350 8.30 -0.20 -23.53
C TRP A 350 6.99 -0.58 -22.86
N ASP A 351 6.84 -0.16 -21.62
CA ASP A 351 5.68 -0.41 -20.79
C ASP A 351 4.99 0.90 -20.44
N VAL A 352 3.66 0.90 -20.53
CA VAL A 352 2.78 1.95 -20.02
C VAL A 352 1.63 1.28 -19.29
N ILE A 353 1.65 1.34 -17.97
CA ILE A 353 0.72 0.67 -17.08
C ILE A 353 -0.10 1.72 -16.34
N LEU A 354 -1.41 1.71 -16.58
CA LEU A 354 -2.37 2.60 -15.94
C LEU A 354 -3.31 1.81 -15.03
N LEU A 355 -3.42 2.25 -13.78
CA LEU A 355 -4.43 1.81 -12.83
C LEU A 355 -5.19 3.04 -12.31
N THR A 356 -6.52 3.02 -12.45
CA THR A 356 -7.42 3.95 -11.75
C THR A 356 -8.44 3.15 -10.93
N ALA A 357 -9.33 3.82 -10.20
CA ALA A 357 -10.39 3.15 -9.45
C ALA A 357 -11.34 2.32 -10.34
N ASP A 358 -11.60 2.78 -11.57
CA ASP A 358 -12.61 2.27 -12.50
C ASP A 358 -12.02 1.70 -13.81
N TYR A 359 -10.76 1.97 -14.10
CA TYR A 359 -10.06 1.55 -15.32
C TYR A 359 -8.72 0.91 -14.99
N ALA A 360 -8.28 -0.01 -15.85
CA ALA A 360 -6.96 -0.63 -15.79
C ALA A 360 -6.53 -0.99 -17.20
N ALA A 361 -5.31 -0.64 -17.58
CA ALA A 361 -4.72 -1.07 -18.84
C ALA A 361 -3.21 -1.17 -18.73
N ALA A 362 -2.62 -2.12 -19.45
CA ALA A 362 -1.19 -2.24 -19.62
C ALA A 362 -0.89 -2.40 -21.11
N LEU A 363 -0.10 -1.47 -21.65
CA LEU A 363 0.66 -1.65 -22.87
C LEU A 363 2.04 -2.15 -22.47
N THR A 364 2.46 -3.29 -23.01
CA THR A 364 3.81 -3.83 -22.82
C THR A 364 4.38 -4.18 -24.17
N ALA A 365 5.63 -3.84 -24.44
CA ALA A 365 6.24 -4.06 -25.74
C ALA A 365 7.74 -4.29 -25.65
N ARG A 366 8.28 -5.08 -26.57
CA ARG A 366 9.71 -5.34 -26.71
C ARG A 366 10.11 -5.16 -28.17
N GLU A 367 11.22 -4.46 -28.39
CA GLU A 367 11.74 -4.25 -29.74
C GLU A 367 12.35 -5.54 -30.30
N ILE A 368 12.03 -5.89 -31.54
CA ILE A 368 12.54 -7.12 -32.19
C ILE A 368 14.00 -6.98 -32.61
N ASP A 369 14.40 -5.79 -33.07
CA ASP A 369 15.77 -5.48 -33.48
C ASP A 369 16.22 -4.15 -32.84
N PRO A 370 16.85 -4.20 -31.66
CA PRO A 370 17.33 -3.02 -30.96
C PRO A 370 18.34 -2.20 -31.79
N THR A 371 18.98 -2.77 -32.82
CA THR A 371 19.93 -2.02 -33.64
C THR A 371 19.26 -1.05 -34.62
N ARG A 372 17.91 -1.11 -34.75
CA ARG A 372 17.10 -0.32 -35.68
C ARG A 372 16.00 0.51 -34.99
N HIS A 373 16.31 1.09 -33.83
CA HIS A 373 15.41 1.93 -33.00
C HIS A 373 14.47 2.92 -33.73
N ARG A 374 14.85 3.41 -34.92
CA ARG A 374 14.07 4.42 -35.69
C ARG A 374 13.01 3.84 -36.63
N GLU A 375 13.13 2.56 -37.02
CA GLU A 375 12.17 1.83 -37.86
C GLU A 375 11.51 0.66 -37.09
N GLY A 376 11.73 0.62 -35.77
CA GLY A 376 11.52 -0.51 -34.89
C GLY A 376 10.14 -1.17 -35.03
N LEU A 377 10.16 -2.46 -35.31
CA LEU A 377 9.02 -3.35 -35.20
C LEU A 377 9.03 -3.94 -33.79
N TYR A 378 7.89 -3.91 -33.12
CA TYR A 378 7.75 -4.35 -31.74
C TYR A 378 6.84 -5.55 -31.66
N GLU A 379 7.20 -6.50 -30.81
CA GLU A 379 6.21 -7.40 -30.21
C GLU A 379 5.55 -6.64 -29.08
N PHE A 380 4.23 -6.56 -29.06
CA PHE A 380 3.50 -5.86 -28.00
C PHE A 380 2.25 -6.62 -27.58
N ALA A 381 1.83 -6.37 -26.35
CA ALA A 381 0.55 -6.79 -25.82
C ALA A 381 -0.17 -5.58 -25.21
N LEU A 382 -1.50 -5.59 -25.34
CA LEU A 382 -2.38 -4.63 -24.70
C LEU A 382 -3.45 -5.43 -23.95
N THR A 383 -3.57 -5.18 -22.65
CA THR A 383 -4.58 -5.81 -21.82
C THR A 383 -5.33 -4.78 -20.99
N THR A 384 -6.62 -5.00 -20.80
CA THR A 384 -7.46 -4.27 -19.84
C THR A 384 -7.92 -5.18 -18.69
N ASP A 385 -7.39 -6.41 -18.62
CA ASP A 385 -7.67 -7.31 -17.51
C ASP A 385 -7.02 -6.76 -16.23
N ARG A 386 -7.84 -6.30 -15.29
CA ARG A 386 -7.37 -5.64 -14.07
C ARG A 386 -6.48 -6.54 -13.19
N ALA A 387 -6.64 -7.86 -13.21
CA ALA A 387 -5.76 -8.75 -12.47
C ALA A 387 -4.38 -8.80 -13.12
N LEU A 388 -4.34 -8.93 -14.45
CA LEU A 388 -3.09 -8.95 -15.21
C LEU A 388 -2.34 -7.60 -15.13
N VAL A 389 -3.06 -6.47 -15.27
CA VAL A 389 -2.49 -5.12 -15.13
C VAL A 389 -1.88 -4.92 -13.75
N ARG A 390 -2.53 -5.39 -12.67
CA ARG A 390 -1.97 -5.33 -11.31
C ARG A 390 -0.68 -6.13 -11.18
N ARG A 391 -0.60 -7.32 -11.78
CA ARG A 391 0.63 -8.13 -11.79
C ARG A 391 1.77 -7.41 -12.53
N CYS A 392 1.48 -6.77 -13.68
CA CYS A 392 2.45 -5.96 -14.41
C CYS A 392 2.95 -4.76 -13.57
N ALA A 393 2.03 -4.06 -12.91
CA ALA A 393 2.38 -2.93 -12.04
C ALA A 393 3.28 -3.37 -10.87
N ARG A 394 2.98 -4.51 -10.24
CA ARG A 394 3.83 -5.08 -9.19
C ARG A 394 5.21 -5.48 -9.71
N ALA A 395 5.31 -6.04 -10.91
CA ALA A 395 6.58 -6.38 -11.54
C ALA A 395 7.50 -5.16 -11.69
N LEU A 396 6.95 -4.00 -12.09
CA LEU A 396 7.70 -2.74 -12.11
C LEU A 396 8.02 -2.22 -10.70
N LEU A 397 7.04 -2.16 -9.80
CA LEU A 397 7.24 -1.63 -8.46
C LEU A 397 8.23 -2.44 -7.62
N SER A 398 8.43 -3.72 -7.94
CA SER A 398 9.42 -4.57 -7.26
C SER A 398 10.88 -4.33 -7.67
N ARG A 399 11.13 -3.39 -8.59
CA ARG A 399 12.46 -2.93 -9.01
C ARG A 399 12.87 -1.71 -8.22
#